data_AF-A0A0B7N1D3-F1
#
_entry.id   AF-A0A0B7N1D3-F1
#
_cell.length_a   1.000
_cell.length_b   1.000
_cell.length_c   1.000
_cell.angle_alpha   90.00
_cell.angle_beta   90.00
_cell.angle_gamma   90.00
#
_symmetry.space_group_name_H-M   'P 1'
#
loop_
_entity.id
_entity.type
_entity.pdbx_description
1 polymer ?
#
loop_
_entity_poly.entity_id
_entity_poly.type
_entity_poly.pdbx_seq_one_letter_code
_entity_poly.pdbx_strand_id
1 'polypeptide(L)'
;MELSLAAAITTTTTTITTTTTTFSSSYTIAMTTMIYTRKISLKGKKPYRSWLKDGVNGGPSSMEVLIRWLSHRPNYKKWKREDYSVDRIPKKDLLEEIIDNLRQVGIYHRLAKDVASKISTLQSNYRLARKWSETEGYRFKQQSGGEKLWHDEILKRFAYWDILHPVFASKSSAMDLDYLDHLMMI
;
A
#
# COMPACT_ATOMS: atom_id res chain seq x y z
N MET A 1 -54.98 -46.89 -2.23
CA MET A 1 -53.79 -46.29 -1.61
C MET A 1 -52.77 -46.09 -2.72
N GLU A 2 -52.79 -44.92 -3.34
CA GLU A 2 -51.89 -43.78 -3.01
C GLU A 2 -50.45 -44.09 -3.47
N LEU A 3 -49.76 -43.30 -4.29
CA LEU A 3 -50.05 -42.35 -5.36
C LEU A 3 -48.72 -42.21 -6.12
N SER A 4 -48.82 -41.88 -7.41
CA SER A 4 -47.73 -41.47 -8.30
C SER A 4 -46.92 -40.30 -7.74
N LEU A 5 -45.61 -40.24 -8.03
CA LEU A 5 -44.93 -38.94 -8.13
C LEU A 5 -43.72 -39.00 -9.09
N ALA A 6 -43.99 -38.69 -10.36
CA ALA A 6 -42.98 -38.22 -11.30
C ALA A 6 -42.79 -36.71 -11.10
N ALA A 7 -41.58 -36.28 -10.78
CA ALA A 7 -41.23 -34.87 -10.67
C ALA A 7 -40.91 -34.30 -12.06
N ALA A 8 -41.83 -33.47 -12.58
CA ALA A 8 -41.61 -32.65 -13.77
C ALA A 8 -40.97 -31.31 -13.38
N ILE A 9 -40.01 -30.88 -14.18
CA ILE A 9 -39.25 -29.64 -14.04
C ILE A 9 -40.04 -28.54 -14.77
N THR A 10 -40.40 -27.46 -14.09
CA THR A 10 -41.08 -26.31 -14.71
C THR A 10 -40.32 -25.02 -14.40
N THR A 11 -39.73 -24.45 -15.45
CA THR A 11 -39.13 -23.10 -15.47
C THR A 11 -40.23 -22.06 -15.66
N THR A 12 -40.29 -21.02 -14.82
CA THR A 12 -41.19 -19.88 -15.03
C THR A 12 -40.40 -18.56 -15.04
N THR A 13 -40.54 -17.86 -16.17
CA THR A 13 -40.04 -16.51 -16.45
C THR A 13 -40.98 -15.48 -15.81
N THR A 14 -40.44 -14.52 -15.06
CA THR A 14 -41.20 -13.42 -14.44
C THR A 14 -41.05 -12.13 -15.25
N THR A 15 -42.17 -11.64 -15.79
CA THR A 15 -42.32 -10.31 -16.40
C THR A 15 -42.87 -9.35 -15.34
N ILE A 16 -42.23 -8.17 -15.16
CA ILE A 16 -42.66 -7.16 -14.17
C ILE A 16 -43.27 -5.97 -14.92
N THR A 17 -44.54 -5.69 -14.66
CA THR A 17 -45.31 -4.56 -15.18
C THR A 17 -45.30 -3.41 -14.16
N THR A 18 -44.82 -2.23 -14.56
CA THR A 18 -44.85 -0.97 -13.79
C THR A 18 -46.18 -0.24 -13.98
N THR A 19 -46.85 0.14 -12.89
CA THR A 19 -47.98 1.07 -12.88
C THR A 19 -47.62 2.35 -12.14
N THR A 20 -47.80 3.48 -12.81
CA THR A 20 -47.61 4.85 -12.32
C THR A 20 -48.87 5.35 -11.61
N THR A 21 -48.76 5.85 -10.38
CA THR A 21 -49.85 6.53 -9.68
C THR A 21 -49.40 7.92 -9.23
N THR A 22 -50.07 8.93 -9.77
CA THR A 22 -49.92 10.36 -9.49
C THR A 22 -50.81 10.74 -8.29
N PHE A 23 -50.29 11.50 -7.32
CA PHE A 23 -51.12 12.17 -6.33
C PHE A 23 -50.65 13.61 -6.13
N SER A 24 -51.60 14.53 -6.25
CA SER A 24 -51.46 15.98 -6.14
C SER A 24 -51.81 16.41 -4.71
N SER A 25 -51.00 17.26 -4.09
CA SER A 25 -51.46 18.10 -2.98
C SER A 25 -50.59 19.35 -2.85
N SER A 26 -51.25 20.50 -2.89
CA SER A 26 -50.70 21.84 -2.97
C SER A 26 -50.63 22.51 -1.59
N TYR A 27 -49.45 22.94 -1.13
CA TYR A 27 -49.32 24.04 -0.16
C TYR A 27 -48.00 24.79 -0.38
N THR A 28 -48.09 26.08 -0.71
CA THR A 28 -47.00 27.04 -0.89
C THR A 28 -46.52 27.60 0.45
N ILE A 29 -45.23 27.42 0.79
CA ILE A 29 -44.55 28.23 1.81
C ILE A 29 -43.21 28.73 1.24
N ALA A 30 -43.11 30.06 1.20
CA ALA A 30 -42.02 30.94 0.80
C ALA A 30 -40.59 30.32 0.64
N MET A 31 -40.14 30.27 -0.61
CA MET A 31 -38.74 30.05 -1.01
C MET A 31 -37.87 31.28 -0.69
N THR A 32 -37.44 31.42 0.56
CA THR A 32 -36.34 32.33 0.93
C THR A 32 -35.23 31.53 1.62
N THR A 33 -34.66 30.58 0.88
CA THR A 33 -33.41 29.91 1.29
C THR A 33 -32.25 30.57 0.56
N MET A 34 -31.52 31.39 1.33
CA MET A 34 -30.23 32.00 0.99
C MET A 34 -29.31 31.02 0.23
N ILE A 35 -29.13 31.23 -1.07
CA ILE A 35 -28.11 30.54 -1.85
C ILE A 35 -26.76 31.15 -1.47
N TYR A 36 -26.14 30.59 -0.42
CA TYR A 36 -24.73 30.80 -0.14
C TYR A 36 -23.93 30.11 -1.24
N THR A 37 -23.55 30.88 -2.26
CA THR A 37 -22.69 30.41 -3.35
C THR A 37 -21.30 30.15 -2.80
N ARG A 38 -21.09 28.94 -2.29
CA ARG A 38 -19.78 28.42 -1.97
C ARG A 38 -18.98 28.40 -3.27
N LYS A 39 -18.01 29.31 -3.42
CA LYS A 39 -17.09 29.34 -4.57
C LYS A 39 -16.37 27.98 -4.65
N ILE A 40 -16.86 27.09 -5.51
CA ILE A 40 -16.15 25.86 -5.85
C ILE A 40 -14.94 26.30 -6.66
N SER A 41 -13.76 26.22 -6.06
CA SER A 41 -12.51 26.41 -6.78
C SER A 41 -12.39 25.28 -7.80
N LEU A 42 -12.64 25.59 -9.08
CA LEU A 42 -12.47 24.69 -10.22
C LEU A 42 -10.99 24.43 -10.55
N LYS A 43 -10.10 24.40 -9.54
CA LYS A 43 -8.76 23.86 -9.73
C LYS A 43 -8.91 22.36 -9.96
N GLY A 44 -8.89 21.94 -11.22
CA GLY A 44 -8.97 20.55 -11.63
C GLY A 44 -8.04 19.70 -10.76
N LYS A 45 -8.59 18.66 -10.13
CA LYS A 45 -7.79 17.71 -9.35
C LYS A 45 -6.79 17.07 -10.32
N LYS A 46 -5.49 17.17 -10.02
CA LYS A 46 -4.47 16.51 -10.82
C LYS A 46 -4.82 15.02 -10.91
N PRO A 47 -4.82 14.41 -12.11
CA PRO A 47 -5.16 13.00 -12.26
C PRO A 47 -4.23 12.15 -11.41
N TYR A 48 -4.79 11.21 -10.66
CA TYR A 48 -4.01 10.27 -9.86
C TYR A 48 -3.14 9.42 -10.78
N ARG A 49 -1.84 9.38 -10.51
CA ARG A 49 -0.90 8.51 -11.22
C ARG A 49 -0.54 7.32 -10.35
N SER A 50 -0.95 6.13 -10.79
CA SER A 50 -0.66 4.87 -10.10
C SER A 50 0.84 4.63 -10.03
N TRP A 51 1.34 4.24 -8.85
CA TRP A 51 2.76 3.88 -8.66
C TRP A 51 3.16 2.57 -9.36
N LEU A 52 2.17 1.75 -9.74
CA LEU A 52 2.36 0.44 -10.36
C LEU A 52 2.21 0.46 -11.89
N LYS A 53 1.70 1.56 -12.45
CA LYS A 53 1.33 1.64 -13.88
C LYS A 53 1.87 2.92 -14.54
N ASP A 54 2.86 3.54 -13.94
CA ASP A 54 3.47 4.78 -14.43
C ASP A 54 4.86 4.57 -15.06
N GLY A 55 5.22 3.31 -15.34
CA GLY A 55 6.39 2.99 -16.16
C GLY A 55 6.27 3.57 -17.56
N VAL A 56 7.40 4.00 -18.12
CA VAL A 56 7.49 4.66 -19.43
C VAL A 56 8.24 3.75 -20.39
N ASN A 57 7.75 3.61 -21.62
CA ASN A 57 8.38 2.79 -22.69
C ASN A 57 8.67 1.34 -22.28
N GLY A 58 7.78 0.72 -21.51
CA GLY A 58 7.98 -0.65 -20.98
C GLY A 58 9.02 -0.74 -19.86
N GLY A 59 9.56 0.39 -19.39
CA GLY A 59 10.46 0.47 -18.25
C GLY A 59 9.75 0.28 -16.90
N PRO A 60 10.53 0.20 -15.81
CA PRO A 60 9.98 -0.04 -14.47
C PRO A 60 9.09 1.12 -14.01
N SER A 61 8.07 0.77 -13.23
CA SER A 61 7.19 1.70 -12.53
C SER A 61 7.89 2.40 -11.36
N SER A 62 7.29 3.48 -10.84
CA SER A 62 7.81 4.17 -9.65
C SER A 62 7.94 3.24 -8.45
N MET A 63 7.02 2.27 -8.33
CA MET A 63 7.04 1.31 -7.25
C MET A 63 8.22 0.35 -7.36
N GLU A 64 8.51 -0.18 -8.55
CA GLU A 64 9.64 -1.10 -8.76
C GLU A 64 10.98 -0.42 -8.51
N VAL A 65 11.15 0.83 -8.97
CA VAL A 65 12.35 1.64 -8.68
C VAL A 65 12.52 1.82 -7.17
N LEU A 66 11.44 2.17 -6.46
CA LEU A 66 11.47 2.38 -5.03
C LEU A 66 11.78 1.09 -4.25
N ILE A 67 11.15 -0.02 -4.62
CA ILE A 67 11.37 -1.32 -3.98
C ILE A 67 12.81 -1.78 -4.20
N ARG A 68 13.35 -1.64 -5.42
CA ARG A 68 14.75 -1.95 -5.73
C ARG A 68 15.69 -1.15 -4.86
N TRP A 69 15.48 0.17 -4.74
CA TRP A 69 16.31 1.03 -3.90
C TRP A 69 16.26 0.62 -2.43
N LEU A 70 15.06 0.35 -1.89
CA LEU A 70 14.86 -0.06 -0.49
C LEU A 70 15.37 -1.48 -0.21
N SER A 71 15.42 -2.35 -1.20
CA SER A 71 15.96 -3.71 -1.08
C SER A 71 17.50 -3.75 -0.98
N HIS A 72 18.17 -2.65 -1.32
CA HIS A 72 19.61 -2.53 -1.13
C HIS A 72 19.92 -2.19 0.33
N ARG A 73 20.51 -3.13 1.08
CA ARG A 73 20.77 -2.97 2.53
C ARG A 73 21.50 -1.67 2.89
N PRO A 74 22.60 -1.27 2.21
CA PRO A 74 23.27 0.01 2.49
C PRO A 74 22.35 1.23 2.37
N ASN A 75 21.47 1.26 1.36
CA ASN A 75 20.54 2.35 1.14
C ASN A 75 19.50 2.42 2.26
N TYR A 76 18.93 1.27 2.63
CA TYR A 76 17.96 1.24 3.73
C TYR A 76 18.59 1.58 5.09
N LYS A 77 19.83 1.16 5.35
CA LYS A 77 20.58 1.53 6.58
C LYS A 77 20.72 3.05 6.70
N LYS A 78 21.15 3.71 5.61
CA LYS A 78 21.21 5.18 5.50
C LYS A 78 19.83 5.80 5.75
N TRP A 79 18.78 5.25 5.13
CA TRP A 79 17.40 5.74 5.29
C TRP A 79 16.86 5.62 6.73
N LYS A 80 17.10 4.48 7.38
CA LYS A 80 16.65 4.17 8.75
C LYS A 80 17.41 4.98 9.81
N ARG A 81 18.49 5.67 9.41
CA ARG A 81 19.35 6.45 10.31
C ARG A 81 20.03 5.57 11.36
N GLU A 82 20.38 4.34 10.99
CA GLU A 82 21.24 3.46 11.80
C GLU A 82 22.73 3.81 11.67
N ASP A 83 23.05 4.73 10.76
CA ASP A 83 24.38 5.32 10.64
C ASP A 83 24.46 6.57 11.53
N TYR A 84 25.20 6.45 12.63
CA TYR A 84 25.49 7.53 13.58
C TYR A 84 26.80 8.25 13.26
N SER A 85 27.41 7.99 12.10
CA SER A 85 28.63 8.67 11.68
C SER A 85 28.44 10.17 11.50
N VAL A 86 29.54 10.91 11.59
CA VAL A 86 29.60 12.34 11.28
C VAL A 86 29.20 12.61 9.82
N ASP A 87 29.45 11.65 8.93
CA ASP A 87 29.15 11.72 7.48
C ASP A 87 27.72 11.30 7.13
N ARG A 88 26.80 11.39 8.09
CA ARG A 88 25.41 10.99 7.92
C ARG A 88 24.74 11.76 6.77
N ILE A 89 24.29 11.01 5.77
CA ILE A 89 23.55 11.56 4.63
C ILE A 89 22.16 12.06 5.07
N PRO A 90 21.82 13.34 4.83
CA PRO A 90 20.49 13.88 5.07
C PRO A 90 19.41 13.12 4.30
N LYS A 91 18.21 12.98 4.89
CA LYS A 91 17.06 12.34 4.20
C LYS A 91 16.70 13.03 2.88
N LYS A 92 16.94 14.35 2.77
CA LYS A 92 16.70 15.11 1.55
C LYS A 92 17.53 14.55 0.38
N ASP A 93 18.81 14.29 0.62
CA ASP A 93 19.73 13.84 -0.43
C ASP A 93 19.42 12.40 -0.86
N LEU A 94 19.03 11.53 0.09
CA LEU A 94 18.52 10.20 -0.24
C LEU A 94 17.22 10.25 -1.07
N LEU A 95 16.36 11.24 -0.82
CA LEU A 95 15.14 11.42 -1.63
C LEU A 95 15.47 11.91 -3.04
N GLU A 96 16.42 12.84 -3.18
CA GLU A 96 16.89 13.28 -4.49
C GLU A 96 17.54 12.13 -5.28
N GLU A 97 18.33 11.27 -4.62
CA GLU A 97 18.89 10.06 -5.25
C GLU A 97 17.79 9.14 -5.82
N ILE A 98 16.71 8.91 -5.07
CA ILE A 98 15.56 8.13 -5.55
C ILE A 98 14.85 8.85 -6.71
N ILE A 99 14.72 10.18 -6.63
CA ILE A 99 14.13 10.98 -7.71
C ILE A 99 14.97 10.90 -8.98
N ASP A 100 16.29 10.93 -8.89
CA ASP A 100 17.17 10.76 -10.04
C ASP A 100 17.07 9.37 -10.64
N ASN A 101 16.94 8.32 -9.82
CA ASN A 101 16.65 6.97 -10.30
C ASN A 101 15.30 6.89 -11.05
N LEU A 102 14.28 7.62 -10.60
CA LEU A 102 13.00 7.73 -11.31
C LEU A 102 13.13 8.48 -12.63
N ARG A 103 13.91 9.57 -12.67
CA ARG A 103 14.17 10.34 -13.90
C ARG A 103 14.93 9.52 -14.94
N GLN A 104 15.90 8.70 -14.51
CA GLN A 104 16.65 7.80 -15.39
C GLN A 104 15.76 6.82 -16.15
N VAL A 105 14.61 6.43 -15.57
CA VAL A 105 13.62 5.55 -16.22
C VAL A 105 12.46 6.32 -16.87
N GLY A 106 12.58 7.64 -17.01
CA GLY A 106 11.62 8.51 -17.68
C GLY A 106 10.46 9.00 -16.81
N ILE A 107 10.50 8.79 -15.49
CA ILE A 107 9.43 9.20 -14.56
C ILE A 107 9.76 10.55 -13.92
N TYR A 108 9.18 11.63 -14.47
CA TYR A 108 9.46 13.01 -14.02
C TYR A 108 8.42 13.63 -13.08
N HIS A 109 7.28 12.96 -12.88
CA HIS A 109 6.12 13.56 -12.21
C HIS A 109 6.09 13.35 -10.69
N ARG A 110 7.00 12.53 -10.14
CA ARG A 110 7.10 12.25 -8.70
C ARG A 110 7.94 13.33 -8.03
N LEU A 111 7.55 13.71 -6.82
CA LEU A 111 8.28 14.66 -5.99
C LEU A 111 8.88 13.96 -4.77
N ALA A 112 9.95 14.52 -4.20
CA ALA A 112 10.60 14.00 -2.99
C ALA A 112 9.60 13.74 -1.84
N LYS A 113 8.59 14.61 -1.67
CA LYS A 113 7.52 14.42 -0.68
C LYS A 113 6.63 13.20 -0.98
N ASP A 114 6.39 12.88 -2.26
CA ASP A 114 5.57 11.74 -2.65
C ASP A 114 6.31 10.44 -2.34
N VAL A 115 7.63 10.41 -2.62
CA VAL A 115 8.54 9.31 -2.27
C VAL A 115 8.61 9.12 -0.77
N ALA A 116 8.85 10.19 0.00
CA ALA A 116 8.90 10.13 1.47
C ALA A 116 7.60 9.58 2.07
N SER A 117 6.46 10.05 1.57
CA SER A 117 5.13 9.57 1.95
C SER A 117 4.97 8.08 1.62
N LYS A 118 5.33 7.66 0.41
CA LYS A 118 5.24 6.26 -0.02
C LYS A 118 6.14 5.34 0.80
N ILE A 119 7.37 5.74 1.13
CA ILE A 119 8.25 4.95 2.01
C ILE A 119 7.62 4.79 3.39
N SER A 120 7.03 5.87 3.94
CA SER A 120 6.36 5.84 5.24
C SER A 120 5.16 4.88 5.24
N THR A 121 4.37 4.87 4.16
CA THR A 121 3.29 3.90 3.95
C THR A 121 3.83 2.47 3.88
N LEU A 122 4.89 2.23 3.12
CA LEU A 122 5.49 0.89 3.00
C LEU A 122 6.01 0.36 4.32
N GLN A 123 6.71 1.19 5.09
CA GLN A 123 7.19 0.81 6.42
C GLN A 123 6.03 0.53 7.37
N SER A 124 4.93 1.30 7.29
CA SER A 124 3.73 1.06 8.10
C SER A 124 3.05 -0.25 7.74
N ASN A 125 2.84 -0.52 6.45
CA ASN A 125 2.24 -1.77 5.97
C ASN A 125 3.12 -2.98 6.33
N TYR A 126 4.44 -2.84 6.22
CA TYR A 126 5.37 -3.87 6.67
C TYR A 126 5.27 -4.14 8.16
N ARG A 127 5.21 -3.11 9.02
CA ARG A 127 5.06 -3.31 10.47
C ARG A 127 3.77 -4.05 10.81
N LEU A 128 2.67 -3.76 10.11
CA LEU A 128 1.40 -4.48 10.27
C LEU A 128 1.52 -5.94 9.84
N ALA A 129 2.10 -6.21 8.66
CA ALA A 129 2.31 -7.56 8.16
C ALA A 129 3.25 -8.37 9.07
N ARG A 130 4.32 -7.75 9.56
CA ARG A 130 5.26 -8.35 10.52
C ARG A 130 4.58 -8.68 11.85
N LYS A 131 3.80 -7.74 12.40
CA LYS A 131 3.05 -7.98 13.64
C LYS A 131 2.11 -9.17 13.47
N TRP A 132 1.34 -9.19 12.39
CA TRP A 132 0.46 -10.31 12.06
C TRP A 132 1.24 -11.63 11.92
N SER A 133 2.39 -11.60 11.24
CA SER A 133 3.26 -12.77 11.07
C SER A 133 3.72 -13.36 12.41
N GLU A 134 4.08 -12.50 13.37
CA GLU A 134 4.59 -12.89 14.69
C GLU A 134 3.48 -13.42 15.61
N THR A 135 2.21 -13.03 15.41
CA THR A 135 1.08 -13.45 16.24
C THR A 135 0.16 -14.46 15.54
N GLU A 136 -0.70 -13.99 14.65
CA GLU A 136 -1.71 -14.83 13.99
C GLU A 136 -1.09 -15.73 12.94
N GLY A 137 -0.07 -15.26 12.23
CA GLY A 137 0.65 -16.02 11.21
C GLY A 137 1.34 -17.26 11.79
N TYR A 138 1.92 -17.15 12.99
CA TYR A 138 2.51 -18.30 13.68
C TYR A 138 1.45 -19.37 14.01
N ARG A 139 0.30 -18.95 14.54
CA ARG A 139 -0.83 -19.85 14.84
C ARG A 139 -1.39 -20.48 13.57
N PHE A 140 -1.52 -19.69 12.51
CA PHE A 140 -1.97 -20.13 11.20
C PHE A 140 -1.03 -21.18 10.60
N LYS A 141 0.29 -20.98 10.70
CA LYS A 141 1.29 -21.96 10.25
C LYS A 141 1.16 -23.30 10.97
N GLN A 142 0.81 -23.30 12.27
CA GLN A 142 0.58 -24.52 13.04
C GLN A 142 -0.77 -25.20 12.74
N GLN A 143 -1.83 -24.42 12.51
CA GLN A 143 -3.20 -24.93 12.39
C GLN A 143 -3.62 -25.25 10.95
N SER A 144 -3.12 -24.49 9.97
CA SER A 144 -3.68 -24.45 8.60
C SER A 144 -2.73 -24.97 7.52
N GLY A 145 -1.89 -25.97 7.85
CA GLY A 145 -1.36 -26.89 6.84
C GLY A 145 0.00 -26.56 6.21
N GLY A 146 0.79 -25.66 6.81
CA GLY A 146 2.22 -25.52 6.48
C GLY A 146 2.67 -24.17 5.91
N GLU A 147 3.97 -24.10 5.59
CA GLU A 147 4.69 -22.87 5.22
C GLU A 147 4.08 -22.15 4.01
N LYS A 148 3.64 -22.90 2.99
CA LYS A 148 3.13 -22.33 1.75
C LYS A 148 1.89 -21.46 1.95
N LEU A 149 0.91 -21.93 2.72
CA LEU A 149 -0.33 -21.18 2.95
C LEU A 149 -0.08 -19.94 3.80
N TRP A 150 0.81 -20.03 4.79
CA TRP A 150 1.28 -18.87 5.54
C TRP A 150 1.95 -17.85 4.61
N HIS A 151 2.77 -18.32 3.68
CA HIS A 151 3.48 -17.49 2.72
C HIS A 151 2.52 -16.80 1.73
N ASP A 152 1.54 -17.52 1.19
CA ASP A 152 0.49 -16.93 0.34
C ASP A 152 -0.30 -15.84 1.09
N GLU A 153 -0.53 -16.02 2.39
CA GLU A 153 -1.29 -15.09 3.22
C GLU A 153 -0.48 -13.84 3.64
N ILE A 154 0.84 -13.97 3.86
CA ILE A 154 1.70 -12.80 4.12
C ILE A 154 1.86 -11.95 2.85
N LEU A 155 1.93 -12.56 1.67
CA LEU A 155 2.02 -11.82 0.40
C LEU A 155 0.75 -11.01 0.09
N LYS A 156 -0.44 -11.50 0.48
CA LYS A 156 -1.68 -10.71 0.40
C LYS A 156 -1.65 -9.45 1.26
N ARG A 157 -1.00 -9.51 2.43
CA ARG A 157 -0.85 -8.36 3.35
C ARG A 157 0.24 -7.41 2.89
N PHE A 158 1.34 -7.96 2.40
CA PHE A 158 2.49 -7.19 1.96
C PHE A 158 3.18 -7.90 0.80
N ALA A 159 2.80 -7.50 -0.41
CA ALA A 159 3.27 -8.10 -1.66
C ALA A 159 4.80 -8.04 -1.86
N TYR A 160 5.50 -7.19 -1.11
CA TYR A 160 6.95 -7.03 -1.18
C TYR A 160 7.69 -7.73 -0.04
N TRP A 161 7.04 -8.71 0.62
CA TRP A 161 7.60 -9.40 1.77
C TRP A 161 8.96 -10.01 1.45
N ASP A 162 9.10 -10.82 0.41
CA ASP A 162 10.36 -11.53 0.13
C ASP A 162 11.51 -10.60 -0.21
N ILE A 163 11.19 -9.49 -0.86
CA ILE A 163 12.19 -8.51 -1.31
C ILE A 163 12.63 -7.62 -0.15
N LEU A 164 11.70 -7.16 0.69
CA LEU A 164 11.98 -6.15 1.71
C LEU A 164 12.16 -6.71 3.11
N HIS A 165 11.58 -7.86 3.45
CA HIS A 165 11.71 -8.44 4.80
C HIS A 165 13.17 -8.71 5.19
N PRO A 166 14.05 -9.27 4.33
CA PRO A 166 15.45 -9.50 4.70
C PRO A 166 16.17 -8.22 5.13
N VAL A 167 15.80 -7.07 4.55
CA VAL A 167 16.40 -5.76 4.80
C VAL A 167 15.73 -5.07 5.99
N PHE A 168 14.40 -5.07 6.04
CA PHE A 168 13.62 -4.36 7.06
C PHE A 168 13.63 -5.08 8.42
N ALA A 169 13.78 -6.41 8.43
CA ALA A 169 13.88 -7.20 9.65
C ALA A 169 15.25 -7.12 10.32
N SER A 170 16.28 -6.70 9.57
CA SER A 170 17.65 -6.58 10.08
C SER A 170 17.65 -5.74 11.36
N LYS A 171 18.02 -6.37 12.46
CA LYS A 171 18.38 -5.66 13.69
C LYS A 171 19.81 -5.16 13.47
N SER A 172 20.08 -3.89 13.78
CA SER A 172 21.45 -3.43 13.95
C SER A 172 22.06 -4.32 15.03
N SER A 173 23.04 -5.15 14.68
CA SER A 173 23.72 -5.98 15.66
C SER A 173 24.44 -5.03 16.61
N ALA A 174 23.97 -4.93 17.85
CA ALA A 174 24.64 -4.20 18.91
C ALA A 174 26.00 -4.81 19.29
N MET A 175 26.47 -5.86 18.58
CA MET A 175 27.75 -6.54 18.77
C MET A 175 28.96 -5.81 18.16
N ASP A 176 28.80 -4.63 17.54
CA ASP A 176 29.92 -3.92 16.90
C ASP A 176 30.52 -2.81 17.78
N LEU A 177 30.00 -2.60 19.01
CA LEU A 177 30.51 -1.60 19.95
C LEU A 177 31.40 -2.20 21.05
N ASP A 178 31.25 -3.49 21.38
CA ASP A 178 32.16 -4.17 22.33
C ASP A 178 33.55 -4.44 21.72
N TYR A 179 33.68 -4.39 20.38
CA TYR A 179 34.97 -4.57 19.70
C TYR A 179 35.82 -3.29 19.64
N LEU A 180 35.19 -2.11 19.79
CA LEU A 180 35.89 -0.82 19.77
C LEU A 180 36.36 -0.38 21.16
N ASP A 181 35.76 -0.90 22.24
CA ASP A 181 36.22 -0.62 23.61
C ASP A 181 37.52 -1.39 23.94
N HIS A 182 37.76 -2.55 23.29
CA HIS A 182 39.00 -3.32 23.44
C HIS A 182 40.18 -2.81 22.58
N LEU A 183 39.91 -2.06 21.51
CA LEU A 183 40.95 -1.52 20.61
C LEU A 183 41.42 -0.10 20.97
N MET A 184 40.77 0.53 21.95
CA MET A 184 41.15 1.85 22.49
C MET A 184 41.91 1.76 23.83
N MET A 185 42.24 0.55 24.28
CA MET A 185 42.95 0.26 25.55
C MET A 185 44.36 -0.34 25.33
N ILE A 186 45.00 -0.05 24.18
CA ILE A 186 46.42 -0.40 23.92
C ILE A 186 47.20 0.86 23.60
#